data_AF-A0A2V8JWJ6-F1
#
_entry.id   AF-A0A2V8JWJ6-F1
#
_cell.length_a   1.000
_cell.length_b   1.000
_cell.length_c   1.000
_cell.angle_alpha   90.00
_cell.angle_beta   90.00
_cell.angle_gamma   90.00
#
_symmetry.space_group_name_H-M   'P 1'
#
loop_
_entity.id
_entity.type
_entity.pdbx_description
1 polymer ?
#
loop_
_entity_poly.entity_id
_entity_poly.type
_entity_poly.pdbx_seq_one_letter_code
_entity_poly.pdbx_strand_id
1 'polypeptide(L)' 'MTDKNGKTVEWAGEMNSPTSMIQVGMNNQSLKRGDQIILTVNPSLTGNPLGVIRKITTMDGKTIVDRFTPQ' A
#
# COMPACT_ATOMS: atom_id res chain seq x y z
N MET A 1 -4.24 11.10 0.74
CA MET A 1 -3.23 11.59 1.70
C MET A 1 -3.22 13.12 1.63
N THR A 2 -2.90 13.86 2.68
CA THR A 2 -2.67 15.31 2.57
C THR A 2 -1.18 15.59 2.47
N ASP A 3 -0.80 16.53 1.61
CA ASP A 3 0.57 17.05 1.58
C ASP A 3 0.82 18.01 2.76
N LYS A 4 2.06 18.51 2.86
CA LYS A 4 2.48 19.48 3.89
C LYS A 4 1.70 20.80 3.87
N ASN A 5 1.01 21.11 2.76
CA ASN A 5 0.21 22.31 2.58
C ASN A 5 -1.28 22.04 2.85
N GLY A 6 -1.65 20.83 3.30
CA GLY A 6 -3.02 20.42 3.59
C GLY A 6 -3.84 20.04 2.35
N LYS A 7 -3.22 19.95 1.16
CA LYS A 7 -3.93 19.56 -0.06
C LYS A 7 -4.04 18.04 -0.15
N THR A 8 -5.23 17.54 -0.51
CA THR A 8 -5.40 16.13 -0.86
C THR A 8 -4.57 15.76 -2.09
N VAL A 9 -3.73 14.76 -1.94
CA VAL A 9 -2.92 14.13 -2.98
C VAL A 9 -3.38 12.69 -3.17
N GLU A 10 -3.66 12.35 -4.42
CA GLU A 10 -3.87 10.99 -4.88
C GLU A 10 -2.51 10.33 -5.12
N TRP A 11 -2.37 9.09 -4.66
CA TRP A 11 -1.15 8.30 -4.83
C TRP A 11 -1.45 7.07 -5.67
N ALA A 12 -0.56 6.76 -6.59
CA ALA A 12 -0.57 5.49 -7.32
C ALA A 12 0.41 4.50 -6.68
N GLY A 13 0.03 3.23 -6.58
CA GLY A 13 0.86 2.19 -5.98
C GLY A 13 0.91 0.95 -6.85
N GLU A 14 2.12 0.45 -7.10
CA GLU A 14 2.32 -0.80 -7.82
C GLU A 14 2.52 -1.98 -6.85
N MET A 15 1.95 -3.12 -7.21
CA MET A 15 2.06 -4.40 -6.50
C MET A 15 2.36 -5.53 -7.49
N ASN A 16 2.65 -6.73 -6.97
CA ASN A 16 2.81 -7.91 -7.84
C ASN A 16 1.46 -8.32 -8.46
N SER A 17 1.51 -9.28 -9.38
CA SER A 17 0.31 -9.85 -9.98
C SER A 17 -0.72 -10.30 -8.92
N PRO A 18 -2.03 -10.18 -9.20
CA PRO A 18 -3.07 -10.61 -8.27
C PRO A 18 -2.87 -12.05 -7.76
N THR A 19 -2.43 -12.97 -8.65
CA THR A 19 -2.13 -14.36 -8.29
C THR A 19 -1.07 -14.47 -7.19
N SER A 20 0.01 -13.69 -7.29
CA SER A 20 1.07 -13.69 -6.27
C SER A 20 0.58 -13.08 -4.95
N MET A 21 -0.31 -12.08 -5.01
CA MET A 21 -0.83 -11.45 -3.80
C MET A 21 -1.81 -12.34 -3.04
N ILE A 22 -2.59 -13.17 -3.75
CA ILE A 22 -3.44 -14.18 -3.12
C ILE A 22 -2.61 -15.20 -2.34
N GLN A 23 -1.43 -15.58 -2.85
CA GLN A 23 -0.53 -16.52 -2.18
C GLN A 23 -0.03 -16.02 -0.81
N VAL A 24 0.03 -14.71 -0.61
CA VAL A 24 0.35 -14.09 0.69
C VAL A 24 -0.86 -13.56 1.46
N GLY A 25 -2.02 -14.14 1.20
CA GLY A 25 -3.21 -13.94 2.02
C GLY A 25 -4.06 -12.73 1.65
N MET A 26 -3.75 -12.02 0.56
CA MET A 26 -4.64 -10.97 0.04
C MET A 26 -5.90 -11.61 -0.56
N ASN A 27 -7.06 -11.03 -0.25
CA ASN A 27 -8.34 -11.44 -0.79
C ASN A 27 -9.21 -10.20 -1.05
N ASN A 28 -10.42 -10.42 -1.58
CA ASN A 28 -11.35 -9.34 -1.91
C ASN A 28 -11.83 -8.52 -0.68
N GLN A 29 -11.63 -9.00 0.55
CA GLN A 29 -11.93 -8.30 1.80
C GLN A 29 -10.70 -7.60 2.40
N SER A 30 -9.52 -7.73 1.81
CA SER A 30 -8.29 -7.15 2.35
C SER A 30 -8.27 -5.62 2.34
N LEU A 31 -8.91 -4.99 1.35
CA LEU A 31 -8.99 -3.53 1.21
C LEU A 31 -10.38 -3.13 0.69
N LYS A 32 -11.01 -2.18 1.36
CA LYS A 32 -12.30 -1.59 1.00
C LYS A 32 -12.22 -0.07 0.95
N ARG A 33 -13.13 0.53 0.19
CA ARG A 33 -13.31 1.98 0.20
C ARG A 33 -13.68 2.43 1.61
N GLY A 34 -12.95 3.40 2.14
CA GLY A 34 -13.14 3.92 3.49
C GLY A 34 -12.13 3.38 4.50
N ASP A 35 -11.39 2.31 4.18
CA ASP A 35 -10.34 1.80 5.05
C ASP A 35 -9.23 2.85 5.21
N GLN A 36 -8.84 3.07 6.46
CA GLN A 36 -7.61 3.78 6.79
C GLN A 36 -6.48 2.75 6.91
N ILE A 37 -5.42 2.97 6.13
CA ILE A 37 -4.27 2.07 6.05
C ILE A 37 -2.96 2.87 6.15
N ILE A 38 -1.91 2.17 6.56
CA ILE A 38 -0.54 2.66 6.56
C ILE A 38 0.20 1.90 5.46
N LEU A 39 0.84 2.65 4.57
CA LEU A 39 1.63 2.12 3.46
C LEU A 39 3.11 2.37 3.71
N THR A 40 3.94 1.35 3.55
CA THR A 40 5.38 1.53 3.33
C THR A 40 5.64 1.39 1.83
N VAL A 41 6.21 2.44 1.22
CA VAL A 41 6.43 2.52 -0.22
C VAL A 41 7.89 2.79 -0.54
N ASN A 42 8.36 2.23 -1.66
CA ASN A 42 9.55 2.72 -2.35
C ASN A 42 9.07 3.81 -3.33
N PRO A 43 9.30 5.10 -3.03
CA PRO A 43 8.73 6.18 -3.82
C PRO A 43 9.47 6.37 -5.15
N SER A 44 8.79 7.01 -6.10
CA SER A 44 9.43 7.50 -7.33
C SER A 44 10.61 8.43 -7.02
N LEU A 45 11.71 8.24 -7.76
CA LEU A 45 12.88 9.13 -7.69
C LEU A 45 12.57 10.55 -8.18
N THR A 46 11.55 10.72 -9.03
CA THR A 46 11.17 12.02 -9.60
C THR A 46 10.23 12.83 -8.71
N GLY A 47 9.91 12.34 -7.51
CA GLY A 47 9.05 13.05 -6.55
C GLY A 47 7.55 12.99 -6.86
N ASN A 48 7.15 12.30 -7.92
CA ASN A 48 5.74 12.03 -8.20
C ASN A 48 5.12 11.17 -7.08
N PRO A 49 3.82 11.35 -6.74
CA PRO A 49 3.12 10.56 -5.73
C PRO A 49 2.79 9.16 -6.24
N LEU A 50 3.82 8.40 -6.56
CA LEU A 50 3.74 7.01 -7.00
C LEU A 50 4.91 6.20 -6.47
N GLY A 51 4.73 4.89 -6.35
CA GLY A 51 5.80 4.00 -5.91
C GLY A 51 5.41 2.54 -5.82
N VAL A 52 6.38 1.70 -5.51
CA VAL A 52 6.16 0.26 -5.27
C VAL A 52 5.75 0.06 -3.83
N ILE A 53 4.59 -0.55 -3.60
CA ILE A 53 4.10 -0.85 -2.25
C ILE A 53 4.89 -2.04 -1.68
N ARG A 54 5.49 -1.85 -0.51
CA ARG A 54 6.26 -2.87 0.20
C ARG A 54 5.47 -3.50 1.34
N LYS A 55 4.67 -2.71 2.05
CA LYS A 55 3.88 -3.18 3.20
C LYS A 55 2.57 -2.41 3.31
N ILE A 56 1.52 -3.12 3.70
CA ILE A 56 0.22 -2.54 4.03
C ILE A 56 -0.18 -3.05 5.41
N THR A 57 -0.48 -2.13 6.32
CA THR A 57 -1.11 -2.43 7.61
C THR A 57 -2.37 -1.61 7.79
N THR A 58 -3.35 -2.16 8.49
CA THR A 58 -4.50 -1.41 9.03
C THR A 58 -4.05 -0.52 10.19
N MET A 59 -4.90 0.44 10.59
CA MET A 59 -4.62 1.33 11.73
C MET A 59 -4.46 0.60 13.08
N ASP A 60 -5.06 -0.59 13.23
CA ASP A 60 -4.92 -1.44 14.42
C ASP A 60 -3.65 -2.33 14.39
N GLY A 61 -2.82 -2.19 13.35
CA GLY A 61 -1.54 -2.88 13.24
C GLY A 61 -1.57 -4.24 12.54
N LYS A 62 -2.74 -4.71 12.08
CA LYS A 62 -2.81 -5.97 11.30
C LYS A 62 -2.13 -5.79 9.94
N THR A 63 -1.19 -6.69 9.65
CA THR A 63 -0.53 -6.78 8.34
C THR A 63 -1.47 -7.40 7.30
N ILE A 64 -1.65 -6.70 6.19
CA ILE A 64 -2.36 -7.21 5.00
C ILE A 64 -1.36 -7.76 3.99
N VAL A 65 -0.25 -7.04 3.77
CA VAL A 65 0.86 -7.45 2.90
C VAL A 65 2.17 -7.04 3.55
N ASP A 66 3.16 -7.92 3.55
CA ASP A 66 4.54 -7.60 3.89
C ASP A 66 5.49 -8.24 2.85
N ARG A 67 6.25 -7.40 2.14
CA ARG A 67 7.24 -7.78 1.13
C ARG A 67 8.66 -7.43 1.55
N PHE A 68 8.88 -7.20 2.85
CA PHE A 68 10.22 -7.20 3.43
C PHE A 68 10.65 -8.61 3.80
N THR A 69 9.68 -9.46 4.14
CA THR A 69 9.90 -10.89 4.34
C THR A 69 9.88 -11.61 2.98
N PRO A 70 10.86 -12.49 2.68
CA PRO A 70 10.77 -13.38 1.53
C PRO A 70 9.48 -14.20 1.59
N GLN A 71 8.81 -14.36 0.45
CA GLN A 71 7.57 -15.13 0.31
C GLN A 71 7.86 -16.62 0.15
#